data_AF-A0A8J8MJP4-F1
#
_entry.id   AF-A0A8J8MJP4-F1
#
_cell.length_a   1.000
_cell.length_b   1.000
_cell.length_c   1.000
_cell.angle_alpha   90.00
_cell.angle_beta   90.00
_cell.angle_gamma   90.00
#
_symmetry.space_group_name_H-M   'P 1'
#
loop_
_entity.id
_entity.type
_entity.pdbx_description
1 polymer ?
#
loop_
_entity_poly.entity_id
_entity_poly.type
_entity_poly.pdbx_seq_one_letter_code
_entity_poly.pdbx_strand_id
1 'polypeptide(L)' 'MTYYCPSCKGELSEETGCGSVSYFCNHCKKLISRQSILKKEQVDEQKDDKR' A
#
# COMPACT_ATOMS: atom_id res chain seq x y z
N MET A 1 9.23 0.59 6.15
CA MET A 1 8.28 -0.48 5.78
C MET A 1 7.50 0.01 4.59
N THR A 2 7.49 -0.73 3.49
CA THR A 2 6.75 -0.34 2.28
C THR A 2 5.34 -0.91 2.34
N TYR A 3 4.35 -0.07 2.08
CA TYR A 3 2.95 -0.42 2.09
C TYR A 3 2.35 -0.29 0.69
N TYR A 4 1.32 -1.08 0.42
CA TYR A 4 0.72 -1.18 -0.90
C TYR A 4 -0.80 -1.03 -0.82
N CYS A 5 -1.36 -0.44 -1.86
CA CYS A 5 -2.78 -0.21 -1.99
C CYS A 5 -3.53 -1.54 -2.15
N PRO A 6 -4.57 -1.84 -1.37
CA PRO A 6 -5.35 -3.08 -1.52
C PRO A 6 -6.10 -3.15 -2.85
N SER A 7 -6.42 -2.01 -3.48
CA SER A 7 -7.16 -1.99 -4.74
C SER A 7 -6.27 -2.20 -5.98
N CYS A 8 -5.12 -1.54 -6.03
CA CYS A 8 -4.26 -1.56 -7.23
C CYS A 8 -2.89 -2.21 -7.00
N LYS A 9 -2.58 -2.61 -5.76
CA LYS A 9 -1.27 -3.13 -5.33
C LYS A 9 -0.10 -2.17 -5.60
N GLY A 10 -0.39 -0.89 -5.88
CA GLY A 10 0.60 0.16 -6.05
C GLY A 10 1.16 0.64 -4.72
N GLU A 11 2.37 1.19 -4.74
CA GLU A 11 3.06 1.65 -3.53
C GLU A 11 2.34 2.86 -2.89
N LEU A 12 2.22 2.84 -1.56
CA LEU A 12 1.61 3.91 -0.77
C LEU A 12 2.68 4.81 -0.18
N SER A 13 2.45 6.11 -0.25
CA SER A 13 3.26 7.10 0.46
C SER A 13 2.71 7.30 1.86
N GLU A 14 3.59 7.23 2.85
CA GLU A 14 3.27 7.63 4.21
C GLU A 14 3.33 9.17 4.30
N GLU A 15 2.19 9.79 4.57
CA GLU A 15 2.05 11.23 4.69
C GLU A 15 1.67 11.57 6.13
N THR A 16 2.44 12.45 6.77
CA THR A 16 2.16 12.89 8.14
C THR A 16 1.58 14.30 8.11
N GLY A 17 0.38 14.47 8.69
CA GLY A 17 -0.32 15.75 8.75
C GLY A 17 -1.01 15.94 10.10
N CYS A 18 -0.89 17.15 10.69
CA CYS A 18 -1.49 17.49 11.99
C CYS A 18 -1.26 16.42 13.10
N GLY A 19 -0.05 15.88 13.18
CA GLY A 19 0.31 14.87 14.19
C GLY A 19 -0.25 13.46 13.94
N SER A 20 -0.91 13.23 12.80
CA SER A 20 -1.42 11.91 12.39
C SER A 20 -0.70 11.42 11.13
N VAL A 21 -0.50 10.10 11.04
CA VAL A 21 0.07 9.44 9.87
C VAL A 21 -1.04 8.82 9.02
N SER A 22 -1.03 9.14 7.72
CA SER A 22 -1.96 8.65 6.72
C SER A 22 -1.20 7.96 5.58
N TYR A 23 -1.86 7.05 4.87
CA TYR A 23 -1.28 6.38 3.71
C TYR A 23 -2.00 6.84 2.45
N PHE A 24 -1.28 7.46 1.52
CA PHE A 24 -1.85 7.96 0.28
C PHE A 24 -1.40 7.12 -0.93
N CYS A 25 -2.37 6.69 -1.74
CA CYS A 25 -2.10 6.00 -2.99
C CYS A 25 -2.02 7.01 -4.14
N ASN A 26 -0.83 7.19 -4.73
CA ASN A 26 -0.66 8.08 -5.88
C ASN A 26 -1.35 7.58 -7.16
N HIS A 27 -1.54 6.26 -7.31
CA HIS A 27 -2.23 5.68 -8.47
C HIS A 27 -3.74 5.88 -8.41
N CYS A 28 -4.34 5.56 -7.27
CA CYS A 28 -5.78 5.70 -7.08
C CYS A 28 -6.19 7.13 -6.68
N LYS A 29 -5.21 7.97 -6.30
CA LYS A 29 -5.41 9.29 -5.67
C LYS A 29 -6.38 9.23 -4.49
N LYS A 30 -6.17 8.26 -3.60
CA LYS A 30 -7.03 8.01 -2.45
C LYS A 30 -6.20 7.84 -1.18
N LEU A 31 -6.74 8.34 -0.06
CA LEU A 31 -6.27 7.97 1.27
C LEU A 31 -6.73 6.55 1.60
N ILE A 32 -5.81 5.74 2.08
CA ILE A 32 -5.99 4.36 2.50
C ILE A 32 -5.78 4.30 4.02
N SER A 33 -6.71 3.68 4.73
CA SER A 33 -6.55 3.44 6.17
C SER A 33 -5.50 2.38 6.44
N ARG A 34 -4.76 2.55 7.55
CA ARG A 34 -3.71 1.63 8.00
C ARG A 34 -4.18 0.17 8.21
N GLN A 35 -5.49 -0.04 8.40
CA GLN A 35 -6.08 -1.38 8.53
C GLN A 35 -6.23 -2.11 7.19
N SER A 36 -6.30 -1.38 6.07
CA SER A 36 -6.53 -1.94 4.74
C SER A 36 -5.26 -1.98 3.88
N ILE A 37 -4.15 -1.42 4.34
CA ILE A 37 -2.89 -1.43 3.58
C ILE A 37 -2.32 -2.85 3.49
N LEU A 38 -1.79 -3.21 2.33
CA LEU A 38 -1.05 -4.44 2.13
C LEU A 38 0.42 -4.22 2.49
N LYS A 39 1.04 -5.21 3.13
CA LYS A 39 2.50 -5.21 3.38
C LYS A 39 3.21 -5.90 2.23
N LYS A 40 4.51 -5.64 2.07
CA LYS A 40 5.34 -6.29 1.04
C LYS A 40 5.20 -7.82 1.03
N GLU A 41 5.15 -8.44 2.20
CA GLU A 41 4.92 -9.89 2.39
C GLU A 41 3.61 -10.42 1.78
N GLN A 42 2.61 -9.57 1.57
CA GLN A 42 1.30 -9.95 1.04
C GLN A 42 1.18 -9.73 -0.48
N VAL A 43 2.13 -9.02 -1.09
CA VAL A 43 2.10 -8.64 -2.51
C VAL A 43 3.06 -9.48 -3.35
N ASP A 44 4.09 -10.05 -2.72
CA ASP A 44 5.18 -10.79 -3.38
C ASP A 44 4.79 -12.22 -3.80
N GLU A 45 3.75 -12.81 -3.19
CA GLU A 45 3.32 -14.20 -3.45
C GLU A 45 2.42 -14.35 -4.71
N GLN A 46 2.71 -13.59 -5.78
CA GLN A 46 2.05 -13.74 -7.09
C GLN A 46 3.01 -13.58 -8.30
N LYS A 47 4.28 -13.97 -8.13
CA LYS A 47 5.20 -14.23 -9.26
C LYS A 47 6.09 -15.44 -9.01
N ASP A 48 5.50 -16.60 -8.77
CA ASP A 48 6.17 -17.88 -9.07
C ASP A 48 5.11 -18.95 -9.38
N ASP A 49 4.50 -18.83 -10.55
CA ASP A 49 3.97 -20.01 -11.24
C ASP A 49 4.66 -20.05 -12.61
N LYS A 50 5.40 -21.14 -12.80
CA LYS A 50 5.72 -21.79 -14.07
C LYS A 50 6.96 -21.28 -14.83
N ARG A 51 8.07 -22.01 -14.66
CA ARG A 51 8.54 -22.98 -15.66
C ARG A 51 9.71 -23.83 -15.18
#